data_AF-A0A2P0AYI5-F1
#
_entry.id   AF-A0A2P0AYI5-F1
#
_cell.length_a   1.000
_cell.length_b   1.000
_cell.length_c   1.000
_cell.angle_alpha   90.00
_cell.angle_beta   90.00
_cell.angle_gamma   90.00
#
_symmetry.space_group_name_H-M   'P 1'
#
loop_
_entity.id
_entity.type
_entity.pdbx_description
1 polymer ?
#
loop_
_entity_poly.entity_id
_entity_poly.type
_entity_poly.pdbx_seq_one_letter_code
_entity_poly.pdbx_strand_id
1 'polypeptide(L)'
;MGKDNIGRDVLTFLAGNLLDPTPMNYRFGYLYLTRSSKVICEETDTYIENGMRMKQETIVEIMGKHASASDDPEERIAARDEAVELFLNTAGELAREAKRQADGVGRDIAEESQVIREGAQGEDLTGAIRRIIDRAEEAERELSNASNRIDRLQRDLDEARNKALVDELTGIPNRRATRATIQDLEIRKVRYCLGLIDIDHFKAINDTYGHPVGDRALKLVAEALSESLSPWPVARWGGEEFLVIAEVADANKLAERVAEAKETLAERNLKLRETDEPMGPITFSAGVAVNSETSDETLRRADNALYEAKKAGRNTVLIAPESGRVADAA
;
A
#
# COMPACT_ATOMS: atom_id res chain seq x y z
N MET A 1 8.28 -19.87 -31.59
CA MET A 1 8.89 -18.59 -32.01
C MET A 1 9.90 -18.18 -30.96
N GLY A 2 11.12 -17.84 -31.37
CA GLY A 2 12.31 -17.78 -30.49
C GLY A 2 12.26 -16.67 -29.44
N LYS A 3 12.82 -16.95 -28.26
CA LYS A 3 12.94 -16.03 -27.12
C LYS A 3 13.90 -14.84 -27.35
N ASP A 4 14.46 -14.69 -28.56
CA ASP A 4 15.59 -13.81 -28.84
C ASP A 4 15.22 -12.40 -29.31
N ASN A 5 13.96 -11.95 -29.22
CA ASN A 5 13.64 -10.56 -29.57
C ASN A 5 12.44 -9.91 -28.89
N ILE A 6 11.97 -10.44 -27.74
CA ILE A 6 10.77 -9.92 -27.07
C ILE A 6 10.86 -8.41 -26.81
N GLY A 7 12.05 -7.89 -26.44
CA GLY A 7 12.23 -6.46 -26.20
C GLY A 7 12.09 -5.58 -27.44
N ARG A 8 12.56 -6.07 -28.61
CA ARG A 8 12.36 -5.36 -29.87
C ARG A 8 10.90 -5.40 -30.30
N ASP A 9 10.22 -6.51 -30.06
CA ASP A 9 8.80 -6.67 -30.38
C ASP A 9 7.94 -5.74 -29.51
N VAL A 10 8.28 -5.58 -28.22
CA VAL A 10 7.67 -4.59 -27.32
C VAL A 10 7.87 -3.17 -27.85
N LEU A 11 9.11 -2.78 -28.17
CA LEU A 11 9.39 -1.44 -28.69
C LEU A 11 8.69 -1.18 -30.03
N THR A 12 8.57 -2.19 -30.88
CA THR A 12 7.86 -2.11 -32.16
C THR A 12 6.35 -1.91 -31.93
N PHE A 13 5.77 -2.64 -30.98
CA PHE A 13 4.38 -2.51 -30.58
C PHE A 13 4.07 -1.10 -30.01
N LEU A 14 4.94 -0.57 -29.15
CA LEU A 14 4.79 0.78 -28.59
C LEU A 14 4.92 1.86 -29.67
N ALA A 15 5.92 1.75 -30.55
CA ALA A 15 6.11 2.68 -31.66
C ALA A 15 4.91 2.66 -32.62
N GLY A 16 4.34 1.48 -32.90
CA GLY A 16 3.12 1.32 -33.72
C GLY A 16 1.89 2.03 -33.13
N ASN A 17 1.88 2.28 -31.82
CA ASN A 17 0.83 3.01 -31.12
C ASN A 17 1.24 4.46 -30.75
N LEU A 18 2.38 4.97 -31.23
CA LEU A 18 3.07 6.20 -30.79
C LEU A 18 3.02 6.40 -29.26
N LEU A 19 3.44 5.36 -28.54
CA LEU A 19 3.63 5.40 -27.10
C LEU A 19 5.12 5.51 -26.79
N ASP A 20 5.47 6.35 -25.83
CA ASP A 20 6.86 6.47 -25.38
C ASP A 20 7.29 5.18 -24.65
N PRO A 21 8.54 4.74 -24.83
CA PRO A 21 9.06 3.52 -24.21
C PRO A 21 9.44 3.76 -22.73
N THR A 22 8.47 4.19 -21.93
CA THR A 22 8.60 4.30 -20.47
C THR A 22 8.65 2.91 -19.83
N PRO A 23 9.18 2.77 -18.60
CA PRO A 23 9.20 1.49 -17.89
C PRO A 23 7.83 0.81 -17.82
N MET A 24 6.77 1.57 -17.50
CA MET A 24 5.38 1.09 -17.47
C MET A 24 4.90 0.60 -18.84
N ASN A 25 5.09 1.40 -19.90
CA ASN A 25 4.64 1.03 -21.25
C ASN A 25 5.40 -0.19 -21.78
N TYR A 26 6.69 -0.26 -21.49
CA TYR A 26 7.51 -1.41 -21.82
C TYR A 26 7.04 -2.66 -21.09
N ARG A 27 6.73 -2.55 -19.79
CA ARG A 27 6.16 -3.66 -19.01
C ARG A 27 4.80 -4.09 -19.52
N PHE A 28 3.90 -3.16 -19.79
CA PHE A 28 2.59 -3.43 -20.40
C PHE A 28 2.75 -4.22 -21.70
N GLY A 29 3.58 -3.73 -22.61
CA GLY A 29 3.86 -4.41 -23.88
C GLY A 29 4.50 -5.78 -23.68
N TYR A 30 5.39 -5.92 -22.70
CA TYR A 30 6.01 -7.21 -22.35
C TYR A 30 4.95 -8.20 -21.87
N LEU A 31 4.14 -7.84 -20.87
CA LEU A 31 3.09 -8.68 -20.29
C LEU A 31 2.04 -9.09 -21.33
N TYR A 32 1.70 -8.18 -22.25
CA TYR A 32 0.80 -8.47 -23.36
C TYR A 32 1.44 -9.47 -24.35
N LEU A 33 2.65 -9.20 -24.83
CA LEU A 33 3.30 -10.04 -25.86
C LEU A 33 3.73 -11.41 -25.33
N THR A 34 4.09 -11.53 -24.05
CA THR A 34 4.38 -12.81 -23.40
C THR A 34 3.13 -13.54 -22.93
N ARG A 35 1.95 -12.91 -23.05
CA ARG A 35 0.65 -13.42 -22.58
C ARG A 35 0.66 -13.80 -21.09
N SER A 36 1.45 -13.08 -20.28
CA SER A 36 1.67 -13.40 -18.86
C SER A 36 0.56 -12.88 -17.94
N SER A 37 -0.20 -11.87 -18.39
CA SER A 37 -1.35 -11.35 -17.64
C SER A 37 -2.64 -11.54 -18.45
N LYS A 38 -3.58 -12.30 -17.88
CA LYS A 38 -4.88 -12.58 -18.50
C LYS A 38 -5.72 -11.30 -18.67
N VAL A 39 -5.74 -10.44 -17.65
CA VAL A 39 -6.47 -9.16 -17.67
C VAL A 39 -5.92 -8.22 -18.74
N ILE A 40 -4.59 -8.08 -18.81
CA ILE A 40 -3.95 -7.25 -19.85
C ILE A 40 -4.30 -7.79 -21.23
N CYS A 41 -4.23 -9.11 -21.43
CA CYS A 41 -4.53 -9.71 -22.73
C CYS A 41 -5.98 -9.46 -23.16
N GLU A 42 -6.95 -9.76 -22.30
CA GLU A 42 -8.37 -9.64 -22.62
C GLU A 42 -8.77 -8.19 -22.95
N GLU A 43 -8.34 -7.23 -22.14
CA GLU A 43 -8.65 -5.82 -22.35
C GLU A 43 -7.95 -5.27 -23.61
N THR A 44 -6.68 -5.66 -23.82
CA THR A 44 -5.89 -5.18 -24.97
C THR A 44 -6.37 -5.79 -26.28
N ASP A 45 -6.66 -7.09 -26.31
CA ASP A 45 -7.22 -7.75 -27.50
C ASP A 45 -8.58 -7.14 -27.86
N THR A 46 -9.44 -6.87 -26.88
CA THR A 46 -10.71 -6.16 -27.10
C THR A 46 -10.48 -4.78 -27.75
N TYR A 47 -9.46 -4.05 -27.32
CA TYR A 47 -9.14 -2.73 -27.87
C TYR A 47 -8.64 -2.81 -29.31
N ILE A 48 -7.77 -3.78 -29.60
CA ILE A 48 -7.16 -4.01 -30.93
C ILE A 48 -8.19 -4.54 -31.92
N GLU A 49 -9.07 -5.47 -31.51
CA GLU A 49 -10.14 -6.03 -32.35
C GLU A 49 -11.14 -4.97 -32.82
N ASN A 50 -11.37 -3.94 -32.01
CA ASN A 50 -12.19 -2.78 -32.37
C ASN A 50 -11.44 -1.76 -33.27
N GLY A 51 -10.21 -2.05 -33.68
CA GLY A 51 -9.39 -1.18 -34.53
C GLY A 51 -8.97 0.14 -33.87
N MET A 52 -9.07 0.23 -32.54
CA MET A 52 -8.72 1.43 -31.79
C MET A 52 -7.23 1.45 -31.48
N ARG A 53 -6.63 2.63 -31.62
CA ARG A 53 -5.24 2.85 -31.25
C ARG A 53 -5.13 3.09 -29.74
N MET A 54 -4.18 2.41 -29.10
CA MET A 54 -3.96 2.50 -27.65
C MET A 54 -3.39 3.87 -27.28
N LYS A 55 -4.07 4.59 -26.38
CA LYS A 55 -3.58 5.83 -25.79
C LYS A 55 -2.94 5.58 -24.42
N GLN A 56 -2.15 6.54 -23.93
CA GLN A 56 -1.49 6.45 -22.64
C GLN A 56 -2.49 6.24 -21.50
N GLU A 57 -3.63 6.93 -21.53
CA GLU A 57 -4.66 6.82 -20.49
C GLU A 57 -5.27 5.41 -20.42
N THR A 58 -5.44 4.76 -21.58
CA THR A 58 -5.97 3.39 -21.68
C THR A 58 -4.99 2.37 -21.08
N ILE A 59 -3.69 2.54 -21.31
CA ILE A 59 -2.67 1.66 -20.73
C ILE A 59 -2.66 1.78 -19.21
N VAL A 60 -2.75 3.00 -18.69
CA VAL A 60 -2.84 3.25 -17.24
C VAL A 60 -4.06 2.54 -16.65
N GLU A 61 -5.22 2.62 -17.31
CA GLU A 61 -6.44 1.96 -16.85
C GLU A 61 -6.31 0.44 -16.83
N ILE A 62 -5.79 -0.17 -17.91
CA ILE A 62 -5.61 -1.62 -18.01
C ILE A 62 -4.56 -2.12 -16.99
N MET A 63 -3.47 -1.38 -16.81
CA MET A 63 -2.45 -1.69 -15.80
C MET A 63 -3.02 -1.58 -14.38
N GLY A 64 -3.91 -0.61 -14.12
CA GLY A 64 -4.65 -0.50 -12.86
C GLY A 64 -5.51 -1.73 -12.59
N LYS A 65 -6.30 -2.18 -13.58
CA LYS A 65 -7.11 -3.40 -13.48
C LYS A 65 -6.25 -4.65 -13.23
N HIS A 66 -5.11 -4.75 -13.91
CA HIS A 66 -4.16 -5.85 -13.72
C HIS A 66 -3.58 -5.86 -12.30
N ALA A 67 -3.20 -4.71 -11.77
CA ALA A 67 -2.68 -4.58 -10.41
C ALA A 67 -3.70 -5.00 -9.34
N SER A 68 -4.98 -4.71 -9.54
CA SER A 68 -6.07 -5.13 -8.65
C SER A 68 -6.39 -6.62 -8.73
N ALA A 69 -6.02 -7.29 -9.82
CA ALA A 69 -6.34 -8.69 -10.09
C ALA A 69 -5.18 -9.68 -9.83
N SER A 70 -3.98 -9.18 -9.51
CA SER A 70 -2.80 -10.03 -9.30
C SER A 70 -2.63 -10.45 -7.83
N ASP A 71 -2.52 -11.77 -7.62
CA ASP A 71 -2.20 -12.38 -6.32
C ASP A 71 -0.70 -12.34 -5.99
N ASP A 72 0.16 -11.93 -6.94
CA ASP A 72 1.62 -11.91 -6.77
C ASP A 72 2.10 -10.63 -6.03
N PRO A 73 2.77 -10.77 -4.87
CA PRO A 73 3.34 -9.65 -4.13
C PRO A 73 4.33 -8.79 -4.92
N GLU A 74 5.14 -9.35 -5.82
CA GLU A 74 6.12 -8.59 -6.61
C GLU A 74 5.44 -7.75 -7.70
N GLU A 75 4.41 -8.30 -8.35
CA GLU A 75 3.61 -7.54 -9.32
C GLU A 75 2.88 -6.37 -8.66
N ARG A 76 2.32 -6.57 -7.45
CA ARG A 76 1.68 -5.51 -6.66
C ARG A 76 2.64 -4.41 -6.21
N ILE A 77 3.88 -4.76 -5.84
CA ILE A 77 4.91 -3.77 -5.46
C ILE A 77 5.28 -2.95 -6.69
N ALA A 78 5.55 -3.59 -7.81
CA ALA A 78 5.99 -2.91 -9.01
C ALA A 78 4.86 -2.09 -9.66
N ALA A 79 3.59 -2.55 -9.58
CA ALA A 79 2.43 -1.75 -9.98
C ALA A 79 2.23 -0.51 -9.09
N ARG A 80 2.52 -0.61 -7.78
CA ARG A 80 2.51 0.54 -6.86
C ARG A 80 3.61 1.54 -7.20
N ASP A 81 4.83 1.05 -7.43
CA ASP A 81 5.97 1.91 -7.71
C ASP A 81 5.78 2.62 -9.07
N GLU A 82 5.18 1.94 -10.05
CA GLU A 82 4.73 2.53 -11.32
C GLU A 82 3.60 3.56 -11.14
N ALA A 83 2.62 3.32 -10.25
CA ALA A 83 1.58 4.30 -9.95
C ALA A 83 2.14 5.56 -9.26
N VAL A 84 3.14 5.39 -8.38
CA VAL A 84 3.88 6.50 -7.76
C VAL A 84 4.68 7.27 -8.81
N GLU A 85 5.35 6.57 -9.74
CA GLU A 85 6.10 7.20 -10.82
C GLU A 85 5.18 7.97 -11.78
N LEU A 86 4.04 7.39 -12.15
CA LEU A 86 3.00 8.07 -12.95
C LEU A 86 2.48 9.33 -12.23
N PHE A 87 2.21 9.25 -10.92
CA PHE A 87 1.81 10.39 -10.12
C PHE A 87 2.89 11.48 -10.14
N LEU A 88 4.16 11.13 -9.89
CA LEU A 88 5.26 12.09 -9.88
C LEU A 88 5.48 12.75 -11.26
N ASN A 89 5.33 11.97 -12.34
CA ASN A 89 5.41 12.49 -13.70
C ASN A 89 4.24 13.42 -14.01
N THR A 90 3.00 13.02 -13.70
CA THR A 90 1.79 13.84 -13.92
C THR A 90 1.85 15.13 -13.11
N ALA A 91 2.25 15.05 -11.84
CA ALA A 91 2.46 16.22 -10.99
C ALA A 91 3.58 17.12 -11.52
N GLY A 92 4.67 16.53 -12.01
CA GLY A 92 5.79 17.24 -12.63
C GLY A 92 5.42 17.94 -13.94
N GLU A 93 4.56 17.34 -14.76
CA GLU A 93 4.02 17.95 -15.97
C GLU A 93 3.07 19.10 -15.64
N LEU A 94 2.13 18.91 -14.71
CA LEU A 94 1.25 19.96 -14.22
C LEU A 94 2.04 21.15 -13.66
N ALA A 95 3.07 20.90 -12.86
CA ALA A 95 3.94 21.94 -12.32
C ALA A 95 4.71 22.70 -13.42
N ARG A 96 5.20 21.99 -14.44
CA ARG A 96 5.88 22.61 -15.60
C ARG A 96 4.92 23.41 -16.46
N GLU A 97 3.69 22.95 -16.64
CA GLU A 97 2.67 23.66 -17.40
C GLU A 97 2.26 24.95 -16.67
N ALA A 98 1.93 24.85 -15.38
CA ALA A 98 1.64 26.01 -14.55
C ALA A 98 2.80 27.03 -14.56
N LYS A 99 4.05 26.56 -14.52
CA LYS A 99 5.23 27.43 -14.63
C LYS A 99 5.33 28.11 -15.99
N ARG A 100 5.17 27.38 -17.11
CA ARG A 100 5.22 27.95 -18.47
C ARG A 100 4.14 29.02 -18.67
N GLN A 101 2.94 28.80 -18.14
CA GLN A 101 1.86 29.79 -18.20
C GLN A 101 2.15 31.02 -17.34
N ALA A 102 2.66 30.83 -16.11
CA ALA A 102 3.09 31.95 -15.26
C ALA A 102 4.19 32.80 -15.93
N ASP A 103 5.17 32.15 -16.58
CA ASP A 103 6.20 32.83 -17.37
C ASP A 103 5.63 33.54 -18.62
N GLY A 104 4.49 33.08 -19.14
CA GLY A 104 3.74 33.72 -20.23
C GLY A 104 3.05 35.01 -19.76
N VAL A 105 2.34 34.94 -18.64
CA VAL A 105 1.70 36.12 -18.02
C VAL A 105 2.73 37.18 -17.62
N GLY A 106 3.88 36.76 -17.08
CA GLY A 106 4.96 37.70 -16.76
C GLY A 106 5.49 38.45 -17.98
N ARG A 107 5.54 37.81 -19.17
CA ARG A 107 5.94 38.43 -20.43
C ARG A 107 4.86 39.37 -20.97
N ASP A 108 3.61 38.92 -21.02
CA ASP A 108 2.48 39.73 -21.50
C ASP A 108 2.29 41.00 -20.65
N ILE A 109 2.40 40.89 -19.33
CA ILE A 109 2.35 42.05 -18.42
C ILE A 109 3.54 43.00 -18.66
N ALA A 110 4.73 42.46 -18.92
CA ALA A 110 5.91 43.29 -19.19
C ALA A 110 5.79 44.07 -20.51
N GLU A 111 5.23 43.45 -21.56
CA GLU A 111 4.94 44.08 -22.85
C GLU A 111 3.89 45.19 -22.73
N GLU A 112 2.74 44.91 -22.10
CA GLU A 112 1.69 45.92 -21.90
C GLU A 112 2.16 47.05 -20.96
N SER A 113 2.96 46.74 -19.95
CA SER A 113 3.59 47.76 -19.09
C SER A 113 4.58 48.64 -19.85
N GLN A 114 5.19 48.14 -20.92
CA GLN A 114 6.09 48.92 -21.77
C GLN A 114 5.30 49.90 -22.65
N VAL A 115 4.16 49.48 -23.21
CA VAL A 115 3.23 50.37 -23.94
C VAL A 115 2.77 51.53 -23.06
N ILE A 116 2.48 51.25 -21.78
CA ILE A 116 2.13 52.27 -20.79
C ILE A 116 3.31 53.24 -20.53
N ARG A 117 4.52 52.71 -20.37
CA ARG A 117 5.74 53.52 -20.15
C ARG A 117 6.14 54.38 -21.34
N GLU A 118 5.82 53.96 -22.56
CA GLU A 118 6.09 54.69 -23.81
C GLU A 118 5.10 55.83 -24.08
N GLY A 119 4.13 56.06 -23.18
CA GLY A 119 3.31 57.27 -23.17
C GLY A 119 1.86 57.06 -23.62
N ALA A 120 1.30 55.84 -23.49
CA ALA A 120 -0.09 55.56 -23.81
C ALA A 120 -1.07 56.53 -23.08
N GLN A 121 -2.08 57.02 -23.80
CA GLN A 121 -3.10 57.94 -23.26
C GLN A 121 -4.52 57.53 -23.68
N GLY A 122 -5.52 57.94 -22.89
CA GLY A 122 -6.92 57.78 -23.22
C GLY A 122 -7.37 56.33 -23.33
N GLU A 123 -7.90 55.95 -24.50
CA GLU A 123 -8.43 54.60 -24.77
C GLU A 123 -7.33 53.52 -24.78
N ASP A 124 -6.09 53.87 -25.16
CA ASP A 124 -4.98 52.92 -25.26
C ASP A 124 -4.50 52.43 -23.89
N LEU A 125 -4.36 53.35 -22.93
CA LEU A 125 -4.04 53.03 -21.54
C LEU A 125 -5.13 52.19 -20.86
N THR A 126 -6.40 52.52 -21.14
CA THR A 126 -7.55 51.79 -20.60
C THR A 126 -7.62 50.37 -21.18
N GLY A 127 -7.29 50.21 -22.46
CA GLY A 127 -7.19 48.91 -23.12
C GLY A 127 -6.07 48.04 -22.56
N ALA A 128 -4.88 48.60 -22.34
CA ALA A 128 -3.74 47.90 -21.75
C ALA A 128 -4.01 47.43 -20.32
N ILE A 129 -4.59 48.29 -19.46
CA ILE A 129 -4.97 47.92 -18.09
C ILE A 129 -6.02 46.79 -18.10
N ARG A 130 -7.01 46.85 -18.99
CA ARG A 130 -8.05 45.82 -19.09
C ARG A 130 -7.46 44.47 -19.50
N ARG A 131 -6.56 44.45 -20.48
CA ARG A 131 -5.87 43.21 -20.91
C ARG A 131 -5.02 42.62 -19.79
N ILE A 132 -4.32 43.44 -19.01
CA ILE A 132 -3.55 42.98 -17.84
C ILE A 132 -4.47 42.37 -16.78
N ILE A 133 -5.59 43.01 -16.46
CA ILE A 133 -6.56 42.50 -15.48
C ILE A 133 -7.17 41.17 -15.96
N ASP A 134 -7.64 41.12 -17.21
CA ASP A 134 -8.22 39.91 -17.78
C ASP A 134 -7.21 38.73 -17.75
N ARG A 135 -5.92 39.02 -18.04
CA ARG A 135 -4.84 38.01 -17.99
C ARG A 135 -4.53 37.55 -16.56
N ALA A 136 -4.52 38.47 -15.61
CA ALA A 136 -4.27 38.16 -14.20
C ALA A 136 -5.39 37.28 -13.63
N GLU A 137 -6.65 37.59 -13.95
CA GLU A 137 -7.81 36.77 -13.57
C GLU A 137 -7.76 35.37 -14.22
N GLU A 138 -7.34 35.28 -15.47
CA GLU A 138 -7.19 34.00 -16.19
C GLU A 138 -6.13 33.11 -15.52
N ALA A 139 -4.95 33.67 -15.22
CA ALA A 139 -3.90 32.94 -14.50
C ALA A 139 -4.30 32.52 -13.09
N GLU A 140 -5.04 33.36 -12.37
CA GLU A 140 -5.52 33.04 -11.02
C GLU A 140 -6.49 31.84 -11.06
N ARG A 141 -7.39 31.80 -12.05
CA ARG A 141 -8.31 30.65 -12.24
C ARG A 141 -7.55 29.37 -12.58
N GLU A 142 -6.55 29.46 -13.46
CA GLU A 142 -5.74 28.30 -13.85
C GLU A 142 -4.91 27.75 -12.70
N LEU A 143 -4.27 28.62 -11.92
CA LEU A 143 -3.50 28.22 -10.74
C LEU A 143 -4.40 27.54 -9.71
N SER A 144 -5.60 28.08 -9.48
CA SER A 144 -6.60 27.47 -8.61
C SER A 144 -7.00 26.07 -9.10
N ASN A 145 -7.21 25.89 -10.41
CA ASN A 145 -7.53 24.59 -11.01
C ASN A 145 -6.38 23.58 -10.86
N ALA A 146 -5.14 24.01 -11.11
CA ALA A 146 -3.95 23.16 -10.95
C ALA A 146 -3.75 22.74 -9.49
N SER A 147 -3.90 23.66 -8.55
CA SER A 147 -3.84 23.40 -7.11
C SER A 147 -4.88 22.35 -6.69
N ASN A 148 -6.14 22.53 -7.09
CA ASN A 148 -7.21 21.57 -6.82
C ASN A 148 -6.94 20.17 -7.43
N ARG A 149 -6.26 20.11 -8.58
CA ARG A 149 -5.89 18.84 -9.24
C ARG A 149 -4.80 18.12 -8.44
N ILE A 150 -3.79 18.85 -7.98
CA ILE A 150 -2.71 18.32 -7.13
C ILE A 150 -3.28 17.77 -5.83
N ASP A 151 -4.17 18.52 -5.16
CA ASP A 151 -4.82 18.09 -3.92
C ASP A 151 -5.60 16.78 -4.10
N ARG A 152 -6.33 16.63 -5.22
CA ARG A 152 -7.06 15.39 -5.52
C ARG A 152 -6.10 14.22 -5.71
N LEU A 153 -5.07 14.40 -6.53
CA LEU A 153 -4.09 13.34 -6.78
C LEU A 153 -3.36 12.94 -5.49
N GLN A 154 -3.04 13.89 -4.60
CA GLN A 154 -2.45 13.59 -3.30
C GLN A 154 -3.38 12.73 -2.43
N ARG A 155 -4.68 13.07 -2.38
CA ARG A 155 -5.67 12.25 -1.66
C ARG A 155 -5.79 10.85 -2.24
N ASP A 156 -5.87 10.73 -3.57
CA ASP A 156 -5.96 9.43 -4.24
C ASP A 156 -4.73 8.56 -3.94
N LEU A 157 -3.54 9.17 -3.92
CA LEU A 157 -2.30 8.51 -3.56
C LEU A 157 -2.28 8.05 -2.09
N ASP A 158 -2.75 8.89 -1.17
CA ASP A 158 -2.82 8.56 0.25
C ASP A 158 -3.86 7.47 0.53
N GLU A 159 -5.01 7.51 -0.13
CA GLU A 159 -6.00 6.43 -0.07
C GLU A 159 -5.46 5.12 -0.63
N ALA A 160 -4.77 5.15 -1.76
CA ALA A 160 -4.13 3.97 -2.35
C ALA A 160 -3.04 3.40 -1.42
N ARG A 161 -2.25 4.27 -0.79
CA ARG A 161 -1.25 3.87 0.22
C ARG A 161 -1.90 3.25 1.46
N ASN A 162 -2.95 3.86 1.98
CA ASN A 162 -3.64 3.36 3.18
C ASN A 162 -4.31 2.01 2.93
N LYS A 163 -5.00 1.83 1.79
CA LYS A 163 -5.55 0.52 1.39
C LYS A 163 -4.47 -0.55 1.27
N ALA A 164 -3.27 -0.18 0.82
CA ALA A 164 -2.16 -1.13 0.69
C ALA A 164 -1.52 -1.55 2.02
N LEU A 165 -1.83 -0.89 3.14
CA LEU A 165 -1.22 -1.10 4.46
C LEU A 165 -2.17 -1.71 5.50
N VAL A 166 -3.47 -1.79 5.19
CA VAL A 166 -4.49 -2.38 6.05
C VAL A 166 -4.92 -3.74 5.48
N ASP A 167 -5.29 -4.68 6.35
CA ASP A 167 -5.94 -5.93 5.96
C ASP A 167 -7.44 -5.68 5.76
N GLU A 168 -7.96 -5.96 4.57
CA GLU A 168 -9.35 -5.63 4.20
C GLU A 168 -10.39 -6.39 5.04
N LEU A 169 -10.05 -7.58 5.53
CA LEU A 169 -10.98 -8.38 6.32
C LEU A 169 -11.09 -7.86 7.75
N THR A 170 -9.95 -7.63 8.39
CA THR A 170 -9.86 -7.37 9.84
C THR A 170 -9.73 -5.90 10.19
N GLY A 171 -9.34 -5.02 9.25
CA GLY A 171 -9.19 -3.59 9.46
C GLY A 171 -7.93 -3.18 10.23
N ILE A 172 -7.11 -4.13 10.67
CA ILE A 172 -5.81 -3.88 11.32
C ILE A 172 -4.69 -3.80 10.27
N PRO A 173 -3.49 -3.30 10.61
CA PRO A 173 -2.36 -3.31 9.70
C PRO A 173 -2.08 -4.69 9.10
N ASN A 174 -1.67 -4.73 7.83
CA ASN A 174 -1.27 -5.95 7.16
C ASN A 174 0.25 -6.19 7.28
N ARG A 175 0.71 -7.38 6.88
CA ARG A 175 2.13 -7.78 6.84
C ARG A 175 3.09 -6.70 6.30
N ARG A 176 2.67 -5.93 5.29
CA ARG A 176 3.50 -4.89 4.68
C ARG A 176 3.70 -3.71 5.62
N ALA A 177 2.63 -3.22 6.24
CA ALA A 177 2.71 -2.15 7.23
C ALA A 177 3.60 -2.55 8.41
N THR A 178 3.41 -3.78 8.90
CA THR A 178 4.23 -4.35 9.98
C THR A 178 5.71 -4.36 9.66
N ARG A 179 6.09 -4.79 8.45
CA ARG A 179 7.50 -4.77 8.01
C ARG A 179 8.08 -3.35 8.00
N ALA A 180 7.32 -2.36 7.55
CA ALA A 180 7.76 -0.97 7.57
C ALA A 180 7.97 -0.46 9.00
N THR A 181 7.07 -0.80 9.93
CA THR A 181 7.21 -0.45 11.35
C THR A 181 8.46 -1.07 11.97
N ILE A 182 8.74 -2.35 11.68
CA ILE A 182 9.94 -3.02 12.19
C ILE A 182 11.21 -2.37 11.63
N GLN A 183 11.23 -2.07 10.33
CA GLN A 183 12.37 -1.40 9.70
C GLN A 183 12.66 -0.03 10.32
N ASP A 184 11.61 0.75 10.62
CA ASP A 184 11.76 2.04 11.30
C ASP A 184 12.34 1.88 12.72
N LEU A 185 11.90 0.87 13.48
CA LEU A 185 12.48 0.56 14.79
C LEU A 185 13.96 0.19 14.72
N GLU A 186 14.36 -0.59 13.71
CA GLU A 186 15.76 -0.96 13.47
C GLU A 186 16.63 0.26 13.11
N ILE A 187 16.13 1.15 12.24
CA ILE A 187 16.81 2.41 11.88
C ILE A 187 16.99 3.28 13.12
N ARG A 188 15.94 3.41 13.96
CA ARG A 188 15.98 4.16 15.22
C ARG A 188 16.74 3.44 16.33
N LYS A 189 17.18 2.20 16.11
CA LYS A 189 17.85 1.33 17.10
C LYS A 189 17.05 1.16 18.41
N VAL A 190 15.72 1.12 18.29
CA VAL A 190 14.82 0.90 19.43
C VAL A 190 14.77 -0.60 19.74
N ARG A 191 14.87 -0.96 21.02
CA ARG A 191 14.64 -2.34 21.49
C ARG A 191 13.16 -2.68 21.35
N TYR A 192 12.85 -3.83 20.78
CA TYR A 192 11.48 -4.29 20.60
C TYR A 192 11.36 -5.80 20.80
N CYS A 193 10.14 -6.26 21.08
CA CYS A 193 9.77 -7.67 21.09
C CYS A 193 8.72 -7.93 20.00
N LEU A 194 8.79 -9.10 19.38
CA LEU A 194 7.77 -9.59 18.46
C LEU A 194 7.01 -10.74 19.11
N GLY A 195 5.69 -10.74 19.00
CA GLY A 195 4.83 -11.88 19.32
C GLY A 195 4.13 -12.37 18.06
N LEU A 196 4.51 -13.57 17.59
CA LEU A 196 3.82 -14.24 16.49
C LEU A 196 2.73 -15.15 17.07
N ILE A 197 1.50 -14.90 16.65
CA ILE A 197 0.28 -15.50 17.19
C ILE A 197 -0.42 -16.25 16.05
N ASP A 198 -0.95 -17.44 16.34
CA ASP A 198 -1.68 -18.24 15.36
C ASP A 198 -2.89 -18.92 16.02
N ILE A 199 -4.05 -18.81 15.36
CA ILE A 199 -5.32 -19.35 15.87
C ILE A 199 -5.29 -20.88 15.83
N ASP A 200 -5.49 -21.49 16.99
CA ASP A 200 -5.46 -22.94 17.10
C ASP A 200 -6.65 -23.58 16.37
N HIS A 201 -6.36 -24.60 15.55
CA HIS A 201 -7.38 -25.38 14.84
C HIS A 201 -8.29 -24.54 13.92
N PHE A 202 -7.83 -23.40 13.40
CA PHE A 202 -8.65 -22.53 12.53
C PHE A 202 -9.19 -23.25 11.28
N LYS A 203 -8.40 -24.15 10.68
CA LYS A 203 -8.89 -25.00 9.58
C LYS A 203 -10.13 -25.82 9.98
N ALA A 204 -10.20 -26.35 11.20
CA ALA A 204 -11.36 -27.10 11.67
C ALA A 204 -12.61 -26.21 11.81
N ILE A 205 -12.43 -24.93 12.15
CA ILE A 205 -13.52 -23.94 12.17
C ILE A 205 -14.08 -23.77 10.75
N ASN A 206 -13.20 -23.59 9.75
CA ASN A 206 -13.62 -23.48 8.35
C ASN A 206 -14.27 -24.76 7.83
N ASP A 207 -13.69 -25.92 8.13
CA ASP A 207 -14.20 -27.21 7.65
C ASP A 207 -15.56 -27.55 8.27
N THR A 208 -15.81 -27.12 9.52
CA THR A 208 -17.06 -27.42 10.25
C THR A 208 -18.17 -26.41 9.95
N TYR A 209 -17.84 -25.12 9.87
CA TYR A 209 -18.83 -24.04 9.81
C TYR A 209 -18.78 -23.19 8.54
N GLY A 210 -17.78 -23.42 7.68
CA GLY A 210 -17.57 -22.68 6.44
C GLY A 210 -16.76 -21.39 6.60
N HIS A 211 -16.19 -20.93 5.49
CA HIS A 211 -15.36 -19.72 5.41
C HIS A 211 -16.01 -18.44 6.00
N PRO A 212 -17.31 -18.15 5.79
CA PRO A 212 -17.91 -16.95 6.39
C PRO A 212 -17.85 -16.93 7.92
N VAL A 213 -17.82 -18.09 8.56
CA VAL A 213 -17.68 -18.21 10.01
C VAL A 213 -16.23 -18.02 10.43
N GLY A 214 -15.27 -18.61 9.70
CA GLY A 214 -13.85 -18.36 9.90
C GLY A 214 -13.48 -16.88 9.75
N ASP A 215 -14.04 -16.19 8.76
CA ASP A 215 -13.84 -14.75 8.55
C ASP A 215 -14.31 -13.92 9.75
N ARG A 216 -15.44 -14.28 10.36
CA ARG A 216 -15.93 -13.63 11.59
C ARG A 216 -15.01 -13.93 12.78
N ALA A 217 -14.52 -15.16 12.88
CA ALA A 217 -13.56 -15.54 13.91
C ALA A 217 -12.28 -14.70 13.79
N LEU A 218 -11.74 -14.51 12.57
CA LEU A 218 -10.57 -13.66 12.34
C LEU A 218 -10.79 -12.21 12.78
N LYS A 219 -11.95 -11.62 12.46
CA LYS A 219 -12.30 -10.26 12.88
C LYS A 219 -12.36 -10.13 14.40
N LEU A 220 -12.99 -11.09 15.07
CA LEU A 220 -13.10 -11.11 16.52
C LEU A 220 -11.72 -11.24 17.19
N VAL A 221 -10.86 -12.12 16.68
CA VAL A 221 -9.49 -12.27 17.20
C VAL A 221 -8.70 -10.98 16.98
N ALA A 222 -8.80 -10.36 15.80
CA ALA A 222 -8.15 -9.09 15.52
C ALA A 222 -8.57 -7.99 16.51
N GLU A 223 -9.88 -7.86 16.77
CA GLU A 223 -10.44 -6.89 17.71
C GLU A 223 -9.95 -7.17 19.14
N ALA A 224 -10.08 -8.41 19.61
CA ALA A 224 -9.65 -8.80 20.95
C ALA A 224 -8.15 -8.58 21.18
N LEU A 225 -7.31 -8.95 20.21
CA LEU A 225 -5.86 -8.69 20.31
C LEU A 225 -5.56 -7.19 20.32
N SER A 226 -6.24 -6.40 19.48
CA SER A 226 -6.03 -4.94 19.42
C SER A 226 -6.41 -4.25 20.72
N GLU A 227 -7.52 -4.65 21.34
CA GLU A 227 -7.97 -4.15 22.63
C GLU A 227 -7.00 -4.56 23.75
N SER A 228 -6.69 -5.85 23.83
CA SER A 228 -5.89 -6.41 24.93
C SER A 228 -4.42 -6.00 24.86
N LEU A 229 -3.85 -5.79 23.67
CA LEU A 229 -2.42 -5.50 23.49
C LEU A 229 -2.11 -4.02 23.31
N SER A 230 -3.12 -3.14 23.33
CA SER A 230 -2.92 -1.69 23.35
C SER A 230 -1.93 -1.27 24.47
N PRO A 231 -0.97 -0.36 24.20
CA PRO A 231 -0.82 0.47 23.01
C PRO A 231 0.01 -0.17 21.87
N TRP A 232 0.36 -1.45 21.93
CA TRP A 232 1.21 -2.08 20.93
C TRP A 232 0.43 -2.43 19.65
N PRO A 233 0.97 -2.09 18.46
CA PRO A 233 0.31 -2.42 17.20
C PRO A 233 0.23 -3.93 16.99
N VAL A 234 -0.96 -4.39 16.63
CA VAL A 234 -1.26 -5.75 16.18
C VAL A 234 -1.54 -5.70 14.69
N ALA A 235 -1.02 -6.69 13.95
CA ALA A 235 -1.20 -6.77 12.52
C ALA A 235 -1.56 -8.20 12.09
N ARG A 236 -2.25 -8.33 10.96
CA ARG A 236 -2.47 -9.64 10.34
C ARG A 236 -1.25 -9.98 9.48
N TRP A 237 -0.51 -11.00 9.93
CA TRP A 237 0.74 -11.43 9.30
C TRP A 237 0.53 -12.44 8.18
N GLY A 238 -0.45 -13.33 8.35
CA GLY A 238 -0.78 -14.41 7.43
C GLY A 238 -2.28 -14.71 7.40
N GLY A 239 -2.64 -15.89 6.89
CA GLY A 239 -4.06 -16.29 6.78
C GLY A 239 -4.78 -16.29 8.14
N GLU A 240 -4.21 -17.00 9.11
CA GLU A 240 -4.70 -17.12 10.50
C GLU A 240 -3.68 -16.62 11.55
N GLU A 241 -2.64 -15.92 11.07
CA GLU A 241 -1.50 -15.48 11.85
C GLU A 241 -1.54 -13.97 12.10
N PHE A 242 -1.20 -13.57 13.32
CA PHE A 242 -1.09 -12.19 13.77
C PHE A 242 0.30 -11.90 14.30
N LEU A 243 0.76 -10.66 14.18
CA LEU A 243 2.01 -10.21 14.76
C LEU A 243 1.75 -8.98 15.64
N VAL A 244 2.20 -9.02 16.88
CA VAL A 244 2.30 -7.85 17.75
C VAL A 244 3.74 -7.36 17.80
N ILE A 245 3.94 -6.04 17.69
CA ILE A 245 5.24 -5.39 17.87
C ILE A 245 5.17 -4.57 19.14
N ALA A 246 5.97 -4.92 20.15
CA ALA A 246 6.02 -4.18 21.39
C ALA A 246 7.36 -3.46 21.52
N GLU A 247 7.33 -2.13 21.67
CA GLU A 247 8.51 -1.32 22.01
C GLU A 247 8.88 -1.51 23.50
N VAL A 248 9.28 -2.74 23.84
CA VAL A 248 9.74 -3.15 25.16
C VAL A 248 10.97 -4.04 25.02
N ALA A 249 11.89 -3.94 25.98
CA ALA A 249 13.09 -4.77 26.01
C ALA A 249 12.84 -6.15 26.64
N ASP A 250 11.82 -6.27 27.50
CA ASP A 250 11.52 -7.50 28.24
C ASP A 250 10.45 -8.34 27.54
N ALA A 251 10.85 -9.50 27.02
CA ALA A 251 9.94 -10.45 26.39
C ALA A 251 8.92 -11.04 27.37
N ASN A 252 9.20 -11.11 28.68
CA ASN A 252 8.24 -11.60 29.66
C ASN A 252 7.03 -10.66 29.71
N LYS A 253 7.26 -9.35 29.67
CA LYS A 253 6.18 -8.36 29.68
C LYS A 253 5.24 -8.51 28.48
N LEU A 254 5.79 -8.77 27.28
CA LEU A 254 4.95 -9.06 26.11
C LEU A 254 4.24 -10.40 26.26
N ALA A 255 4.94 -11.45 26.70
CA ALA A 255 4.37 -12.79 26.87
C ALA A 255 3.21 -12.82 27.88
N GLU A 256 3.34 -12.14 29.02
CA GLU A 256 2.29 -12.00 30.02
C GLU A 256 1.03 -11.35 29.42
N ARG A 257 1.20 -10.22 28.72
CA ARG A 257 0.08 -9.51 28.07
C ARG A 257 -0.59 -10.34 26.97
N VAL A 258 0.20 -11.09 26.20
CA VAL A 258 -0.34 -12.03 25.19
C VAL A 258 -1.06 -13.20 25.85
N ALA A 259 -0.58 -13.70 27.00
CA ALA A 259 -1.26 -14.73 27.77
C ALA A 259 -2.58 -14.22 28.37
N GLU A 260 -2.63 -12.99 28.89
CA GLU A 260 -3.87 -12.34 29.33
C GLU A 260 -4.88 -12.19 28.18
N ALA A 261 -4.41 -11.77 27.00
CA ALA A 261 -5.25 -11.66 25.81
C ALA A 261 -5.81 -13.02 25.38
N LYS A 262 -5.03 -14.09 25.51
CA LYS A 262 -5.44 -15.47 25.24
C LYS A 262 -6.56 -15.92 26.16
N GLU A 263 -6.42 -15.71 27.46
CA GLU A 263 -7.47 -16.06 28.43
C GLU A 263 -8.75 -15.23 28.18
N THR A 264 -8.60 -13.92 27.94
CA THR A 264 -9.73 -13.02 27.63
C THR A 264 -10.49 -13.46 26.37
N LEU A 265 -9.78 -13.91 25.33
CA LEU A 265 -10.40 -14.42 24.11
C LEU A 265 -11.13 -15.74 24.36
N ALA A 266 -10.55 -16.64 25.14
CA ALA A 266 -11.15 -17.94 25.46
C ALA A 266 -12.46 -17.80 26.26
N GLU A 267 -12.61 -16.74 27.05
CA GLU A 267 -13.85 -16.42 27.77
C GLU A 267 -14.99 -15.91 26.86
N ARG A 268 -14.68 -15.47 25.63
CA ARG A 268 -15.71 -14.99 24.70
C ARG A 268 -16.55 -16.17 24.19
N ASN A 269 -17.78 -16.28 24.70
CA ASN A 269 -18.77 -17.26 24.23
C ASN A 269 -19.30 -16.91 22.84
N LEU A 270 -18.69 -17.50 21.80
CA LEU A 270 -19.15 -17.33 20.43
C LEU A 270 -20.34 -18.20 20.12
N LYS A 271 -21.33 -17.60 19.44
CA LYS A 271 -22.51 -18.29 18.95
C LYS A 271 -22.63 -18.16 17.43
N LEU A 272 -23.13 -19.21 16.80
CA LEU A 272 -23.49 -19.20 15.38
C LEU A 272 -24.73 -18.32 15.17
N ARG A 273 -24.61 -17.29 14.32
CA ARG A 273 -25.72 -16.34 14.10
C ARG A 273 -27.00 -16.99 13.54
N GLU A 274 -26.87 -18.11 12.83
CA GLU A 274 -28.00 -18.76 12.16
C GLU A 274 -28.74 -19.77 13.06
N THR A 275 -28.01 -20.41 13.98
CA THR A 275 -28.55 -21.48 14.83
C THR A 275 -28.61 -21.11 16.32
N ASP A 276 -28.00 -19.99 16.72
CA ASP A 276 -27.71 -19.58 18.11
C ASP A 276 -26.92 -20.62 18.94
N GLU A 277 -26.32 -21.61 18.26
CA GLU A 277 -25.55 -22.67 18.91
C GLU A 277 -24.15 -22.17 19.33
N PRO A 278 -23.65 -22.60 20.50
CA PRO A 278 -22.31 -22.26 20.96
C PRO A 278 -21.24 -22.94 20.09
N MET A 279 -20.28 -22.15 19.62
CA MET A 279 -19.22 -22.61 18.72
C MET A 279 -17.98 -23.17 19.46
N GLY A 280 -17.96 -23.06 20.79
CA GLY A 280 -16.80 -23.32 21.63
C GLY A 280 -15.83 -22.14 21.71
N PRO A 281 -14.84 -22.19 22.63
CA PRO A 281 -13.84 -21.14 22.77
C PRO A 281 -12.88 -21.13 21.58
N ILE A 282 -12.45 -19.94 21.15
CA ILE A 282 -11.32 -19.79 20.24
C ILE A 282 -10.06 -19.60 21.09
N THR A 283 -9.05 -20.43 20.84
CA THR A 283 -7.73 -20.31 21.46
C THR A 283 -6.68 -19.99 20.40
N PHE A 284 -5.53 -19.49 20.85
CA PHE A 284 -4.37 -19.31 20.00
C PHE A 284 -3.11 -19.73 20.75
N SER A 285 -2.07 -20.05 19.97
CA SER A 285 -0.72 -20.23 20.45
C SER A 285 0.13 -19.03 20.04
N ALA A 286 1.16 -18.71 20.83
CA ALA A 286 2.06 -17.61 20.52
C ALA A 286 3.53 -17.92 20.81
N GLY A 287 4.41 -17.36 19.98
CA GLY A 287 5.85 -17.34 20.17
C GLY A 287 6.36 -15.91 20.30
N VAL A 288 7.09 -15.61 21.37
CA VAL A 288 7.60 -14.27 21.66
C VAL A 288 9.12 -14.23 21.56
N ALA A 289 9.69 -13.22 20.90
CA ALA A 289 11.14 -13.04 20.82
C ALA A 289 11.55 -11.57 20.96
N VAL A 290 12.64 -11.32 21.71
CA VAL A 290 13.33 -10.02 21.74
C VAL A 290 14.12 -9.83 20.45
N ASN A 291 14.17 -8.59 19.94
CA ASN A 291 14.90 -8.24 18.72
C ASN A 291 16.37 -8.64 18.76
N SER A 292 16.83 -9.26 17.66
CA SER A 292 18.22 -9.63 17.40
C SER A 292 18.89 -8.63 16.43
N GLU A 293 19.99 -9.02 15.79
CA GLU A 293 20.68 -8.22 14.77
C GLU A 293 19.80 -7.87 13.57
N THR A 294 18.87 -8.78 13.22
CA THR A 294 17.92 -8.58 12.12
C THR A 294 16.50 -8.98 12.52
N SER A 295 15.53 -8.29 11.93
CA SER A 295 14.11 -8.60 12.04
C SER A 295 13.77 -9.99 11.55
N ASP A 296 14.40 -10.46 10.46
CA ASP A 296 14.19 -11.82 9.95
C ASP A 296 14.66 -12.89 10.95
N GLU A 297 15.76 -12.67 11.66
CA GLU A 297 16.20 -13.58 12.73
C GLU A 297 15.24 -13.55 13.92
N THR A 298 14.78 -12.37 14.30
CA THR A 298 13.81 -12.18 15.38
C THR A 298 12.50 -12.92 15.06
N LEU A 299 11.99 -12.78 13.83
CA LEU A 299 10.81 -13.48 13.33
C LEU A 299 11.00 -14.99 13.34
N ARG A 300 12.16 -15.50 12.88
CA ARG A 300 12.47 -16.95 12.93
C ARG A 300 12.49 -17.49 14.37
N ARG A 301 12.99 -16.70 15.33
CA ARG A 301 13.00 -17.08 16.76
C ARG A 301 11.58 -17.13 17.33
N ALA A 302 10.74 -16.14 17.02
CA ALA A 302 9.34 -16.13 17.40
C ALA A 302 8.56 -17.31 16.78
N ASP A 303 8.79 -17.60 15.49
CA ASP A 303 8.19 -18.73 14.78
C ASP A 303 8.57 -20.08 15.40
N ASN A 304 9.84 -20.30 15.72
CA ASN A 304 10.27 -21.51 16.42
C ASN A 304 9.59 -21.67 17.79
N ALA A 305 9.44 -20.58 18.55
CA ALA A 305 8.74 -20.62 19.84
C ALA A 305 7.24 -20.93 19.67
N LEU A 306 6.60 -20.37 18.64
CA LEU A 306 5.21 -20.67 18.30
C LEU A 306 5.04 -22.14 17.90
N TYR A 307 5.97 -22.67 17.12
CA TYR A 307 5.96 -24.06 16.71
C TYR A 307 6.05 -25.02 17.91
N GLU A 308 6.94 -24.73 18.87
CA GLU A 308 7.04 -25.50 20.12
C GLU A 308 5.80 -25.33 21.00
N ALA A 309 5.16 -24.14 21.01
CA ALA A 309 3.89 -23.92 21.70
C ALA A 309 2.78 -24.81 21.14
N LYS A 310 2.69 -24.91 19.81
CA LYS A 310 1.74 -25.81 19.13
C LYS A 310 2.02 -27.29 19.42
N LYS A 311 3.29 -27.70 19.56
CA LYS A 311 3.66 -29.07 19.95
C LYS A 311 3.35 -29.38 21.41
N ALA A 312 3.48 -28.40 22.30
CA ALA A 312 3.24 -28.56 23.73
C ALA A 312 1.75 -28.72 24.09
N GLY A 313 0.86 -28.79 23.10
CA GLY A 313 -0.58 -28.96 23.31
C GLY A 313 -1.43 -27.75 22.92
N ARG A 314 -0.82 -26.72 22.30
CA ARG A 314 -1.49 -25.46 21.90
C ARG A 314 -2.02 -24.65 23.09
N ASN A 315 -2.75 -23.56 22.82
CA ASN A 315 -3.31 -22.66 23.82
C ASN A 315 -2.26 -22.17 24.84
N THR A 316 -1.06 -21.86 24.35
CA THR A 316 0.08 -21.49 25.20
C THR A 316 0.97 -20.43 24.53
N VAL A 317 1.71 -19.71 25.36
CA VAL A 317 2.65 -18.66 24.95
C VAL A 317 4.04 -19.09 25.38
N LEU A 318 4.98 -19.17 24.43
CA LEU A 318 6.38 -19.50 24.71
C LEU A 318 7.29 -18.34 24.32
N ILE A 319 8.35 -18.14 25.10
CA ILE A 319 9.40 -17.17 24.82
C ILE A 319 10.57 -17.89 24.17
N ALA A 320 11.05 -17.36 23.05
CA ALA A 320 12.24 -17.84 22.38
C ALA A 320 13.48 -17.59 23.25
N PRO A 321 14.45 -18.53 23.30
CA PRO A 321 15.72 -18.31 23.98
C PRO A 321 16.41 -17.04 23.48
N GLU A 322 17.05 -16.27 24.35
CA GLU A 322 17.86 -15.13 23.94
C GLU A 322 19.04 -15.58 23.06
N SER A 323 19.19 -14.98 21.88
CA SER A 323 20.47 -15.00 21.16
C SER A 323 21.42 -14.03 21.87
N GLY A 324 22.69 -14.42 22.05
CA GLY A 324 23.65 -13.71 22.89
C GLY A 324 23.72 -12.19 22.63
N ARG A 325 23.63 -11.42 23.71
CA ARG A 325 23.76 -9.95 23.85
C ARG A 325 24.22 -9.18 22.60
N VAL A 326 23.30 -8.41 22.02
CA VAL A 326 23.66 -7.10 21.44
C VAL A 326 24.07 -6.22 22.62
N ALA A 327 25.36 -5.91 22.70
CA ALA A 327 25.91 -5.05 23.75
C ALA A 327 25.12 -3.74 23.81
N ASP A 328 24.69 -3.36 25.02
CA ASP A 328 24.12 -2.05 25.28
C ASP A 328 25.15 -1.00 24.87
N ALA A 329 24.88 -0.29 23.77
CA ALA A 329 25.60 0.93 23.45
C ALA A 329 25.13 1.99 24.46
N ALA A 330 26.00 2.28 25.42
CA ALA A 330 25.89 3.34 26.41
C ALA A 330 25.71 4.73 25.79
#